data_AF-A0A9D6JCH1-F1
#
_entry.id   AF-A0A9D6JCH1-F1
#
_cell.length_a   1.000
_cell.length_b   1.000
_cell.length_c   1.000
_cell.angle_alpha   90.00
_cell.angle_beta   90.00
_cell.angle_gamma   90.00
#
_symmetry.space_group_name_H-M   'P 1'
#
loop_
_entity.id
_entity.type
_entity.pdbx_description
1 polymer ?
#
loop_
_entity_poly.entity_id
_entity_poly.type
_entity_poly.pdbx_seq_one_letter_code
_entity_poly.pdbx_strand_id
1 'polypeptide(L)'
;MTSRSVFDRWFQALRQARAGTPEEQQAEAQLAAHAKGFDQWVKVFWEARRGSSLETTALQQIDACQASFREWHSLRREFRQNNALRALAKRKMFETAHTFDEWRLLYQLDPEAALQRMRASAATFDQWESACSSTIGEKSRLRQVALEEMAKRATSFDHWWAIARRSTDDRTLHQRALEGLRESVGTFDQWSQAYATAGNDDGLQVLVLGQMVRSATTFDHWRRLYGEAELGSPLADTARRRMAERAQTFNQWWAVYQAHRRIAGCSRSRGGRWRPAVRPNGSGGQSGER
;
A
#
# COMPACT_ATOMS: atom_id res chain seq x y z
N MET A 1 -37.33 33.43 10.00
CA MET A 1 -36.13 33.27 10.85
C MET A 1 -35.59 31.86 10.68
N THR A 2 -34.38 31.71 10.17
CA THR A 2 -33.76 30.40 9.90
C THR A 2 -33.34 29.73 11.21
N SER A 3 -33.62 28.45 11.39
CA SER A 3 -33.28 27.64 12.58
C SER A 3 -31.85 27.85 13.13
N ARG A 4 -30.88 28.18 12.26
CA ARG A 4 -29.50 28.52 12.61
C ARG A 4 -29.38 29.71 13.58
N SER A 5 -30.21 30.76 13.42
CA SER A 5 -30.13 31.96 14.27
C SER A 5 -30.65 31.75 15.69
N VAL A 6 -31.49 30.73 15.90
CA VAL A 6 -32.03 30.40 17.22
C VAL A 6 -30.99 29.59 18.01
N PHE A 7 -30.32 28.66 17.36
CA PHE A 7 -29.32 27.80 17.99
C PHE A 7 -28.10 28.60 18.48
N ASP A 8 -27.59 29.52 17.66
CA ASP A 8 -26.46 30.37 18.04
C ASP A 8 -26.78 31.33 19.19
N ARG A 9 -28.04 31.80 19.28
CA ARG A 9 -28.50 32.64 20.40
C ARG A 9 -28.43 31.88 21.72
N TRP A 10 -28.86 30.61 21.74
CA TRP A 10 -28.84 29.82 22.97
C TRP A 10 -27.42 29.43 23.38
N PHE A 11 -26.50 29.24 22.44
CA PHE A 11 -25.07 29.09 22.78
C PHE A 11 -24.48 30.35 23.40
N GLN A 12 -24.80 31.54 22.87
CA GLN A 12 -24.37 32.79 23.49
C GLN A 12 -24.93 32.94 24.90
N ALA A 13 -26.21 32.62 25.11
CA ALA A 13 -26.83 32.63 26.43
C ALA A 13 -26.13 31.65 27.40
N LEU A 14 -25.85 30.41 26.96
CA LEU A 14 -25.15 29.40 27.76
C LEU A 14 -23.74 29.88 28.18
N ARG A 15 -22.99 30.49 27.25
CA ARG A 15 -21.65 31.01 27.53
C ARG A 15 -21.65 32.20 28.51
N GLN A 16 -22.74 32.97 28.56
CA GLN A 16 -22.89 34.12 29.45
C GLN A 16 -23.45 33.75 30.83
N ALA A 17 -24.16 32.64 30.94
CA ALA A 17 -24.76 32.19 32.18
C ALA A 17 -23.70 31.73 33.20
N ARG A 18 -23.95 32.04 34.49
CA ARG A 18 -23.11 31.54 35.59
C ARG A 18 -23.48 30.10 35.93
N ALA A 19 -22.51 29.36 36.45
CA ALA A 19 -22.70 27.96 36.84
C ALA A 19 -23.83 27.79 37.87
N GLY A 20 -24.73 26.85 37.62
CA GLY A 20 -25.85 26.48 38.50
C GLY A 20 -27.02 27.46 38.48
N THR A 21 -27.05 28.42 37.55
CA THR A 21 -28.13 29.41 37.48
C THR A 21 -29.35 28.91 36.71
N PRO A 22 -30.57 29.41 36.99
CA PRO A 22 -31.76 29.10 36.21
C PRO A 22 -31.60 29.47 34.72
N GLU A 23 -30.85 30.53 34.41
CA GLU A 23 -30.55 30.93 33.04
C GLU A 23 -29.70 29.88 32.31
N GLU A 24 -28.73 29.27 33.00
CA GLU A 24 -27.97 28.14 32.45
C GLU A 24 -28.90 26.97 32.15
N GLN A 25 -29.71 26.55 33.13
CA GLN A 25 -30.65 25.43 32.96
C GLN A 25 -31.64 25.67 31.81
N GLN A 26 -32.15 26.91 31.67
CA GLN A 26 -33.03 27.28 30.57
C GLN A 26 -32.28 27.21 29.23
N ALA A 27 -31.05 27.72 29.14
CA ALA A 27 -30.25 27.64 27.93
C ALA A 27 -29.92 26.19 27.55
N GLU A 28 -29.56 25.34 28.53
CA GLU A 28 -29.32 23.91 28.32
C GLU A 28 -30.57 23.20 27.77
N ALA A 29 -31.73 23.42 28.39
CA ALA A 29 -33.00 22.83 27.95
C ALA A 29 -33.38 23.27 26.52
N GLN A 30 -33.15 24.54 26.19
CA GLN A 30 -33.46 25.05 24.86
C GLN A 30 -32.50 24.51 23.78
N LEU A 31 -31.19 24.40 24.08
CA LEU A 31 -30.24 23.77 23.16
C LEU A 31 -30.62 22.31 22.90
N ALA A 32 -30.95 21.56 23.96
CA ALA A 32 -31.39 20.17 23.85
C ALA A 32 -32.67 20.03 22.99
N ALA A 33 -33.66 20.90 23.19
CA ALA A 33 -34.91 20.86 22.43
C ALA A 33 -34.75 21.19 20.94
N HIS A 34 -33.71 21.95 20.57
CA HIS A 34 -33.48 22.39 19.19
C HIS A 34 -32.46 21.53 18.42
N ALA A 35 -31.68 20.68 19.10
CA ALA A 35 -30.74 19.77 18.46
C ALA A 35 -31.46 18.55 17.88
N LYS A 36 -31.36 18.36 16.56
CA LYS A 36 -32.12 17.34 15.80
C LYS A 36 -31.26 16.31 15.08
N GLY A 37 -29.94 16.42 15.14
CA GLY A 37 -29.06 15.52 14.41
C GLY A 37 -27.65 15.47 14.98
N PHE A 38 -26.85 14.56 14.44
CA PHE A 38 -25.51 14.23 14.89
C PHE A 38 -24.63 15.48 15.06
N ASP A 39 -24.44 16.27 14.00
CA ASP A 39 -23.58 17.47 14.04
C ASP A 39 -24.03 18.51 15.07
N GLN A 40 -25.35 18.67 15.24
CA GLN A 40 -25.89 19.62 16.21
C GLN A 40 -25.62 19.14 17.63
N TRP A 41 -25.80 17.84 17.91
CA TRP A 41 -25.49 17.27 19.22
C TRP A 41 -23.99 17.26 19.51
N VAL A 42 -23.13 17.05 18.50
CA VAL A 42 -21.67 17.23 18.62
C VAL A 42 -21.33 18.67 19.00
N LYS A 43 -21.98 19.67 18.38
CA LYS A 43 -21.80 21.08 18.75
C LYS A 43 -22.30 21.36 20.18
N VAL A 44 -23.45 20.82 20.58
CA VAL A 44 -23.95 20.94 21.96
C VAL A 44 -22.95 20.35 22.96
N PHE A 45 -22.42 19.17 22.68
CA PHE A 45 -21.40 18.53 23.51
C PHE A 45 -20.13 19.39 23.64
N TRP A 46 -19.70 20.04 22.55
CA TRP A 46 -18.51 20.90 22.57
C TRP A 46 -18.66 22.14 23.45
N GLU A 47 -19.87 22.69 23.51
CA GLU A 47 -20.18 23.92 24.26
C GLU A 47 -20.63 23.63 25.70
N ALA A 48 -21.06 22.40 25.99
CA ALA A 48 -21.47 22.00 27.33
C ALA A 48 -20.30 22.07 28.31
N ARG A 49 -20.56 22.55 29.53
CA ARG A 49 -19.54 22.56 30.58
C ARG A 49 -19.21 21.12 30.99
N ARG A 50 -17.92 20.82 31.19
CA ARG A 50 -17.48 19.50 31.67
C ARG A 50 -18.18 19.12 32.97
N GLY A 51 -18.73 17.92 33.03
CA GLY A 51 -19.50 17.38 34.15
C GLY A 51 -20.96 17.84 34.22
N SER A 52 -21.44 18.64 33.27
CA SER A 52 -22.84 19.09 33.24
C SER A 52 -23.83 17.99 32.85
N SER A 53 -25.10 18.18 33.23
CA SER A 53 -26.23 17.39 32.73
C SER A 53 -26.35 17.46 31.21
N LEU A 54 -26.09 18.63 30.62
CA LEU A 54 -26.11 18.80 29.17
C LEU A 54 -25.01 18.00 28.47
N GLU A 55 -23.79 17.93 29.01
CA GLU A 55 -22.71 17.09 28.43
C GLU A 55 -23.14 15.62 28.39
N THR A 56 -23.69 15.12 29.49
CA THR A 56 -24.17 13.72 29.60
C THR A 56 -25.32 13.47 28.62
N THR A 57 -26.28 14.38 28.56
CA THR A 57 -27.42 14.30 27.64
C THR A 57 -26.94 14.33 26.18
N ALA A 58 -26.02 15.22 25.85
CA ALA A 58 -25.47 15.32 24.50
C ALA A 58 -24.73 14.04 24.10
N LEU A 59 -23.94 13.42 24.98
CA LEU A 59 -23.32 12.12 24.72
C LEU A 59 -24.34 11.03 24.42
N GLN A 60 -25.41 10.93 25.24
CA GLN A 60 -26.48 9.95 25.03
C GLN A 60 -27.17 10.15 23.68
N GLN A 61 -27.42 11.42 23.31
CA GLN A 61 -28.07 11.74 22.04
C GLN A 61 -27.14 11.52 20.84
N ILE A 62 -25.84 11.80 20.96
CA ILE A 62 -24.83 11.45 19.95
C ILE A 62 -24.79 9.93 19.74
N ASP A 63 -24.79 9.14 20.81
CA ASP A 63 -24.78 7.66 20.75
C ASP A 63 -26.05 7.09 20.08
N ALA A 64 -27.19 7.74 20.29
CA ALA A 64 -28.47 7.37 19.70
C ALA A 64 -28.60 7.79 18.22
N CYS A 65 -27.79 8.74 17.75
CA CYS A 65 -27.82 9.16 16.35
C CYS A 65 -27.29 8.06 15.42
N GLN A 66 -28.01 7.83 14.32
CA GLN A 66 -27.48 7.09 13.19
C GLN A 66 -26.55 8.01 12.40
N ALA A 67 -25.25 7.77 12.53
CA ALA A 67 -24.21 8.46 11.77
C ALA A 67 -23.33 7.43 11.05
N SER A 68 -22.84 7.82 9.89
CA SER A 68 -21.95 7.04 9.04
C SER A 68 -20.59 6.83 9.69
N PHE A 69 -19.86 5.80 9.23
CA PHE A 69 -18.47 5.58 9.63
C PHE A 69 -17.60 6.84 9.45
N ARG A 70 -17.80 7.59 8.36
CA ARG A 70 -17.03 8.80 8.05
C ARG A 70 -17.27 9.91 9.07
N GLU A 71 -18.51 10.11 9.50
CA GLU A 71 -18.86 11.08 10.55
C GLU A 71 -18.22 10.71 11.89
N TRP A 72 -18.30 9.45 12.30
CA TRP A 72 -17.63 8.96 13.51
C TRP A 72 -16.10 9.07 13.43
N HIS A 73 -15.52 8.80 12.26
CA HIS A 73 -14.08 8.94 12.04
C HIS A 73 -13.63 10.40 12.12
N SER A 74 -14.38 11.33 11.53
CA SER A 74 -14.13 12.78 11.65
C SER A 74 -14.21 13.23 13.11
N LEU A 75 -15.28 12.82 13.81
CA LEU A 75 -15.46 13.11 15.23
C LEU A 75 -14.26 12.62 16.06
N ARG A 76 -13.80 11.39 15.85
CA ARG A 76 -12.64 10.84 16.56
C ARG A 76 -11.37 11.66 16.29
N ARG A 77 -11.18 12.14 15.06
CA ARG A 77 -9.99 12.92 14.66
C ARG A 77 -9.96 14.31 15.27
N GLU A 78 -11.12 14.96 15.35
CA GLU A 78 -11.27 16.31 15.90
C GLU A 78 -11.11 16.30 17.43
N PHE A 79 -11.62 15.28 18.11
CA PHE A 79 -11.69 15.24 19.57
C PHE A 79 -10.57 14.41 20.21
N ARG A 80 -9.31 14.72 19.87
CA ARG A 80 -8.14 13.94 20.36
C ARG A 80 -8.00 13.90 21.89
N GLN A 81 -8.45 14.96 22.57
CA GLN A 81 -8.29 15.17 24.01
C GLN A 81 -9.49 14.71 24.85
N ASN A 82 -10.66 14.42 24.25
CA ASN A 82 -11.84 13.99 25.00
C ASN A 82 -11.97 12.46 24.98
N ASN A 83 -11.66 11.81 26.09
CA ASN A 83 -11.63 10.35 26.18
C ASN A 83 -13.02 9.71 26.00
N ALA A 84 -14.08 10.31 26.55
CA ALA A 84 -15.43 9.76 26.48
C ALA A 84 -15.96 9.75 25.04
N LEU A 85 -15.89 10.89 24.35
CA LEU A 85 -16.35 11.00 22.97
C LEU A 85 -15.48 10.17 22.02
N ARG A 86 -14.17 10.10 22.27
CA ARG A 86 -13.26 9.26 21.48
C ARG A 86 -13.53 7.77 21.67
N ALA A 87 -13.86 7.33 22.87
CA ALA A 87 -14.24 5.94 23.15
C ALA A 87 -15.58 5.59 22.47
N LEU A 88 -16.57 6.48 22.58
CA LEU A 88 -17.85 6.35 21.88
C LEU A 88 -17.66 6.27 20.36
N ALA A 89 -16.92 7.22 19.78
CA ALA A 89 -16.63 7.24 18.35
C ALA A 89 -15.88 6.00 17.89
N LYS A 90 -14.88 5.52 18.65
CA LYS A 90 -14.21 4.24 18.37
C LYS A 90 -15.25 3.11 18.31
N ARG A 91 -16.07 2.93 19.37
CA ARG A 91 -17.09 1.86 19.43
C ARG A 91 -18.02 1.92 18.21
N LYS A 92 -18.55 3.10 17.91
CA LYS A 92 -19.47 3.31 16.78
C LYS A 92 -18.83 3.10 15.41
N MET A 93 -17.55 3.44 15.24
CA MET A 93 -16.83 3.09 14.01
C MET A 93 -16.73 1.57 13.82
N PHE A 94 -16.53 0.77 14.88
CA PHE A 94 -16.55 -0.70 14.78
C PHE A 94 -17.95 -1.24 14.44
N GLU A 95 -19.02 -0.62 14.96
CA GLU A 95 -20.41 -1.01 14.66
C GLU A 95 -20.81 -0.69 13.21
N THR A 96 -20.30 0.42 12.66
CA THR A 96 -20.71 0.96 11.35
C THR A 96 -19.75 0.65 10.21
N ALA A 97 -18.59 0.03 10.47
CA ALA A 97 -17.65 -0.35 9.43
C ALA A 97 -18.18 -1.55 8.63
N HIS A 98 -18.21 -1.40 7.30
CA HIS A 98 -18.73 -2.43 6.39
C HIS A 98 -17.76 -2.73 5.25
N THR A 99 -16.87 -1.80 4.91
CA THR A 99 -15.93 -1.95 3.80
C THR A 99 -14.52 -2.30 4.27
N PHE A 100 -13.73 -2.91 3.38
CA PHE A 100 -12.34 -3.25 3.66
C PHE A 100 -11.50 -2.03 4.09
N ASP A 101 -11.69 -0.88 3.43
CA ASP A 101 -10.95 0.35 3.75
C ASP A 101 -11.32 0.93 5.11
N GLU A 102 -12.59 0.83 5.53
CA GLU A 102 -13.01 1.25 6.87
C GLU A 102 -12.36 0.37 7.94
N TRP A 103 -12.34 -0.95 7.74
CA TRP A 103 -11.63 -1.87 8.64
C TRP A 103 -10.11 -1.60 8.65
N ARG A 104 -9.53 -1.26 7.49
CA ARG A 104 -8.13 -0.85 7.40
C ARG A 104 -7.83 0.41 8.21
N LEU A 105 -8.73 1.40 8.22
CA LEU A 105 -8.61 2.58 9.08
C LEU A 105 -8.71 2.23 10.58
N LEU A 106 -9.53 1.24 10.92
CA LEU A 106 -9.68 0.73 12.28
C LEU A 106 -8.48 -0.06 12.80
N TYR A 107 -7.59 -0.54 11.90
CA TYR A 107 -6.38 -1.27 12.29
C TYR A 107 -5.50 -0.53 13.28
N GLN A 108 -5.42 0.81 13.19
CA GLN A 108 -4.64 1.61 14.15
C GLN A 108 -5.26 1.66 15.56
N LEU A 109 -6.52 1.22 15.72
CA LEU A 109 -7.26 1.29 16.98
C LEU A 109 -7.42 -0.06 17.65
N ASP A 110 -7.55 -1.10 16.84
CA ASP A 110 -7.62 -2.49 17.27
C ASP A 110 -7.12 -3.38 16.12
N PRO A 111 -5.81 -3.69 16.08
CA PRO A 111 -5.21 -4.47 15.01
C PRO A 111 -5.87 -5.83 14.81
N GLU A 112 -6.22 -6.51 15.91
CA GLU A 112 -6.76 -7.87 15.86
C GLU A 112 -8.16 -7.90 15.29
N ALA A 113 -9.07 -7.11 15.87
CA ALA A 113 -10.46 -7.06 15.42
C ALA A 113 -10.56 -6.58 13.97
N ALA A 114 -9.75 -5.59 13.58
CA ALA A 114 -9.68 -5.11 12.21
C ALA A 114 -9.19 -6.21 11.25
N LEU A 115 -8.09 -6.90 11.54
CA LEU A 115 -7.57 -7.97 10.68
C LEU A 115 -8.55 -9.12 10.52
N GLN A 116 -9.22 -9.53 11.61
CA GLN A 116 -10.23 -10.58 11.55
C GLN A 116 -11.37 -10.19 10.59
N ARG A 117 -11.84 -8.95 10.67
CA ARG A 117 -12.90 -8.45 9.78
C ARG A 117 -12.44 -8.24 8.35
N MET A 118 -11.22 -7.74 8.13
CA MET A 118 -10.63 -7.62 6.79
C MET A 118 -10.50 -8.98 6.11
N ARG A 119 -10.07 -10.03 6.83
CA ARG A 119 -10.01 -11.41 6.30
C ARG A 119 -11.38 -12.01 6.00
N ALA A 120 -12.37 -11.71 6.85
CA ALA A 120 -13.75 -12.17 6.65
C ALA A 120 -14.45 -11.46 5.50
N SER A 121 -14.02 -10.23 5.16
CA SER A 121 -14.50 -9.56 3.96
C SER A 121 -13.98 -10.27 2.70
N ALA A 122 -14.81 -10.34 1.66
CA ALA A 122 -14.46 -10.92 0.36
C ALA A 122 -13.49 -10.01 -0.43
N ALA A 123 -12.39 -9.61 0.20
CA ALA A 123 -11.48 -8.61 -0.33
C ALA A 123 -10.72 -9.13 -1.55
N THR A 124 -10.47 -8.23 -2.51
CA THR A 124 -9.73 -8.52 -3.74
C THR A 124 -8.22 -8.48 -3.52
N PHE A 125 -7.45 -8.94 -4.51
CA PHE A 125 -5.99 -8.80 -4.51
C PHE A 125 -5.58 -7.33 -4.32
N ASP A 126 -6.15 -6.42 -5.12
CA ASP A 126 -5.82 -4.99 -5.11
C ASP A 126 -6.09 -4.30 -3.77
N GLN A 127 -7.15 -4.72 -3.06
CA GLN A 127 -7.44 -4.20 -1.72
C GLN A 127 -6.34 -4.59 -0.72
N TRP A 128 -5.88 -5.84 -0.75
CA TRP A 128 -4.74 -6.27 0.06
C TRP A 128 -3.43 -5.63 -0.40
N GLU A 129 -3.21 -5.43 -1.70
CA GLU A 129 -2.03 -4.72 -2.19
C GLU A 129 -2.00 -3.26 -1.71
N SER A 130 -3.15 -2.57 -1.72
CA SER A 130 -3.29 -1.24 -1.15
C SER A 130 -3.01 -1.23 0.36
N ALA A 131 -3.53 -2.22 1.10
CA ALA A 131 -3.22 -2.36 2.53
C ALA A 131 -1.72 -2.54 2.78
N CYS A 132 -1.08 -3.44 2.02
CA CYS A 132 0.36 -3.67 2.07
C CYS A 132 1.18 -2.41 1.75
N SER A 133 0.74 -1.62 0.76
CA SER A 133 1.45 -0.40 0.33
C SER A 133 1.27 0.76 1.31
N SER A 134 0.20 0.75 2.11
CA SER A 134 -0.10 1.80 3.09
C SER A 134 0.63 1.66 4.43
N THR A 135 1.31 0.54 4.69
CA THR A 135 2.05 0.33 5.95
C THR A 135 3.43 0.97 5.90
N ILE A 136 3.71 1.84 6.87
CA ILE A 136 5.06 2.38 7.08
C ILE A 136 5.88 1.32 7.82
N GLY A 137 6.93 0.80 7.16
CA GLY A 137 7.87 -0.16 7.74
C GLY A 137 7.68 -1.61 7.30
N GLU A 138 8.80 -2.29 7.08
CA GLU A 138 8.86 -3.69 6.60
C GLU A 138 8.30 -4.71 7.58
N LYS A 139 8.32 -4.42 8.88
CA LYS A 139 7.93 -5.35 9.95
C LYS A 139 6.50 -5.17 10.45
N SER A 140 5.65 -4.46 9.70
CA SER A 140 4.25 -4.30 10.09
C SER A 140 3.51 -5.64 9.97
N ARG A 141 2.82 -6.05 11.04
CA ARG A 141 1.96 -7.24 11.01
C ARG A 141 0.88 -7.17 9.92
N LEU A 142 0.33 -5.98 9.65
CA LEU A 142 -0.62 -5.79 8.55
C LEU A 142 0.04 -6.08 7.19
N ARG A 143 1.31 -5.72 7.01
CA ARG A 143 2.05 -6.01 5.77
C ARG A 143 2.20 -7.52 5.56
N GLN A 144 2.62 -8.25 6.59
CA GLN A 144 2.76 -9.70 6.53
C GLN A 144 1.42 -10.38 6.20
N VAL A 145 0.35 -10.04 6.93
CA VAL A 145 -0.99 -10.58 6.66
C VAL A 145 -1.48 -10.22 5.27
N ALA A 146 -1.25 -8.98 4.81
CA ALA A 146 -1.65 -8.56 3.47
C ALA A 146 -0.93 -9.39 2.39
N LEU A 147 0.38 -9.60 2.51
CA LEU A 147 1.13 -10.41 1.56
C LEU A 147 0.68 -11.89 1.55
N GLU A 148 0.36 -12.46 2.72
CA GLU A 148 -0.22 -13.81 2.81
C GLU A 148 -1.57 -13.91 2.11
N GLU A 149 -2.45 -12.92 2.32
CA GLU A 149 -3.78 -12.87 1.72
C GLU A 149 -3.72 -12.58 0.20
N MET A 150 -2.74 -11.77 -0.25
CA MET A 150 -2.41 -11.58 -1.66
C MET A 150 -1.97 -12.90 -2.29
N ALA A 151 -1.08 -13.66 -1.66
CA ALA A 151 -0.59 -14.96 -2.17
C ALA A 151 -1.69 -16.02 -2.26
N LYS A 152 -2.74 -15.95 -1.43
CA LYS A 152 -3.93 -16.82 -1.56
C LYS A 152 -4.81 -16.45 -2.75
N ARG A 153 -4.73 -15.22 -3.25
CA ARG A 153 -5.58 -14.65 -4.32
C ARG A 153 -4.82 -14.39 -5.62
N ALA A 154 -3.53 -14.65 -5.65
CA ALA A 154 -2.69 -14.42 -6.82
C ALA A 154 -3.04 -15.41 -7.93
N THR A 155 -3.35 -14.91 -9.13
CA THR A 155 -3.80 -15.69 -10.29
C THR A 155 -3.07 -15.31 -11.58
N SER A 156 -2.24 -14.27 -11.55
CA SER A 156 -1.57 -13.72 -12.71
C SER A 156 -0.08 -13.50 -12.43
N PHE A 157 0.69 -13.36 -13.51
CA PHE A 157 2.09 -12.96 -13.45
C PHE A 157 2.28 -11.69 -12.60
N ASP A 158 1.48 -10.65 -12.85
CA ASP A 158 1.61 -9.36 -12.15
C ASP A 158 1.33 -9.49 -10.65
N HIS A 159 0.37 -10.35 -10.26
CA HIS A 159 0.08 -10.62 -8.85
C HIS A 159 1.29 -11.26 -8.15
N TRP A 160 1.85 -12.31 -8.73
CA TRP A 160 3.00 -13.00 -8.15
C TRP A 160 4.26 -12.12 -8.15
N TRP A 161 4.43 -11.29 -9.19
CA TRP A 161 5.50 -10.30 -9.26
C TRP A 161 5.39 -9.26 -8.14
N ALA A 162 4.19 -8.73 -7.92
CA ALA A 162 3.89 -7.78 -6.86
C ALA A 162 4.19 -8.34 -5.46
N ILE A 163 3.95 -9.63 -5.23
CA ILE A 163 4.26 -10.30 -3.97
C ILE A 163 5.77 -10.49 -3.82
N ALA A 164 6.44 -11.07 -4.82
CA ALA A 164 7.87 -11.40 -4.77
C ALA A 164 8.74 -10.17 -4.43
N ARG A 165 8.44 -9.03 -5.06
CA ARG A 165 9.16 -7.76 -4.80
C ARG A 165 8.96 -7.21 -3.39
N ARG A 166 7.87 -7.56 -2.71
CA ARG A 166 7.49 -7.00 -1.41
C ARG A 166 7.76 -7.96 -0.25
N SER A 167 8.04 -9.22 -0.54
CA SER A 167 8.28 -10.27 0.46
C SER A 167 9.76 -10.60 0.68
N THR A 168 10.71 -9.78 0.22
CA THR A 168 12.17 -10.05 0.33
C THR A 168 12.64 -10.36 1.76
N ASP A 169 11.96 -9.83 2.77
CA ASP A 169 12.29 -10.03 4.19
C ASP A 169 11.66 -11.31 4.78
N ASP A 170 10.69 -11.92 4.09
CA ASP A 170 10.04 -13.17 4.46
C ASP A 170 10.43 -14.27 3.46
N ARG A 171 11.46 -15.04 3.83
CA ARG A 171 12.01 -16.10 2.97
C ARG A 171 10.96 -17.11 2.49
N THR A 172 10.00 -17.48 3.35
CA THR A 172 9.01 -18.51 3.02
C THR A 172 8.01 -17.95 2.01
N LEU A 173 7.51 -16.74 2.25
CA LEU A 173 6.56 -16.11 1.35
C LEU A 173 7.21 -15.67 0.04
N HIS A 174 8.47 -15.25 0.09
CA HIS A 174 9.27 -14.96 -1.09
C HIS A 174 9.47 -16.19 -1.96
N GLN A 175 9.89 -17.31 -1.38
CA GLN A 175 10.04 -18.57 -2.11
C GLN A 175 8.73 -19.01 -2.76
N ARG A 176 7.61 -18.92 -2.05
CA ARG A 176 6.29 -19.22 -2.60
C ARG A 176 5.93 -18.29 -3.77
N ALA A 177 6.27 -17.00 -3.67
CA ALA A 177 6.03 -16.05 -4.75
C ALA A 177 6.90 -16.34 -5.98
N LEU A 178 8.16 -16.76 -5.79
CA LEU A 178 9.03 -17.22 -6.88
C LEU A 178 8.47 -18.46 -7.58
N GLU A 179 7.91 -19.41 -6.82
CA GLU A 179 7.24 -20.60 -7.36
C GLU A 179 5.99 -20.20 -8.16
N GLY A 180 5.13 -19.35 -7.61
CA GLY A 180 3.95 -18.84 -8.33
C GLY A 180 4.32 -18.05 -9.60
N LEU A 181 5.39 -17.25 -9.57
CA LEU A 181 5.96 -16.62 -10.77
C LEU A 181 6.40 -17.66 -11.79
N ARG A 182 7.10 -18.71 -11.37
CA ARG A 182 7.60 -19.76 -12.27
C ARG A 182 6.48 -20.47 -13.01
N GLU A 183 5.36 -20.71 -12.33
CA GLU A 183 4.17 -21.36 -12.87
C GLU A 183 3.30 -20.41 -13.71
N SER A 184 3.46 -19.10 -13.54
CA SER A 184 2.71 -18.11 -14.29
C SER A 184 3.17 -18.03 -15.75
N VAL A 185 2.20 -17.93 -16.67
CA VAL A 185 2.47 -17.65 -18.08
C VAL A 185 2.74 -16.16 -18.24
N GLY A 186 4.01 -15.79 -18.39
CA GLY A 186 4.44 -14.42 -18.70
C GLY A 186 5.01 -14.31 -20.11
N THR A 187 4.79 -13.16 -20.76
CA THR A 187 5.42 -12.81 -22.04
C THR A 187 6.89 -12.43 -21.86
N PHE A 188 7.67 -12.48 -22.94
CA PHE A 188 9.08 -12.04 -22.90
C PHE A 188 9.21 -10.61 -22.38
N ASP A 189 8.32 -9.70 -22.78
CA ASP A 189 8.36 -8.31 -22.36
C ASP A 189 8.04 -8.13 -20.87
N GLN A 190 7.07 -8.88 -20.33
CA GLN A 190 6.78 -8.90 -18.89
C GLN A 190 7.99 -9.40 -18.09
N TRP A 191 8.61 -10.51 -18.52
CA TRP A 191 9.84 -11.00 -17.88
C TRP A 191 11.00 -10.00 -18.01
N SER A 192 11.10 -9.32 -19.15
CA SER A 192 12.16 -8.32 -19.33
C SER A 192 11.96 -7.09 -18.45
N GLN A 193 10.72 -6.63 -18.27
CA GLN A 193 10.39 -5.54 -17.35
C GLN A 193 10.65 -5.95 -15.90
N ALA A 194 10.30 -7.19 -15.55
CA ALA A 194 10.62 -7.77 -14.25
C ALA A 194 12.13 -7.78 -14.01
N TYR A 195 12.94 -8.17 -14.99
CA TYR A 195 14.40 -8.21 -14.86
C TYR A 195 14.97 -6.81 -14.56
N ALA A 196 14.50 -5.80 -15.31
CA ALA A 196 14.92 -4.42 -15.14
C ALA A 196 14.54 -3.83 -13.77
N THR A 197 13.53 -4.40 -13.09
CA THR A 197 13.01 -3.90 -11.81
C THR A 197 13.30 -4.83 -10.62
N ALA A 198 13.99 -5.95 -10.84
CA ALA A 198 14.34 -6.94 -9.81
C ALA A 198 15.35 -6.42 -8.78
N GLY A 199 16.06 -5.32 -9.06
CA GLY A 199 17.07 -4.77 -8.15
C GLY A 199 18.25 -5.72 -7.97
N ASN A 200 18.75 -5.87 -6.74
CA ASN A 200 19.87 -6.76 -6.39
C ASN A 200 19.42 -8.13 -5.83
N ASP A 201 18.17 -8.53 -6.09
CA ASP A 201 17.67 -9.83 -5.68
C ASP A 201 18.18 -10.91 -6.65
N ASP A 202 19.30 -11.54 -6.30
CA ASP A 202 19.94 -12.56 -7.14
C ASP A 202 18.99 -13.72 -7.47
N GLY A 203 18.13 -14.13 -6.51
CA GLY A 203 17.17 -15.21 -6.71
C GLY A 203 16.12 -14.84 -7.75
N LEU A 204 15.57 -13.63 -7.64
CA LEU A 204 14.60 -13.09 -8.58
C LEU A 204 15.22 -12.85 -9.97
N GLN A 205 16.43 -12.28 -10.03
CA GLN A 205 17.15 -12.05 -11.28
C GLN A 205 17.40 -13.37 -12.02
N VAL A 206 17.91 -14.40 -11.33
CA VAL A 206 18.18 -15.71 -11.94
C VAL A 206 16.89 -16.35 -12.46
N LEU A 207 15.81 -16.29 -11.68
CA LEU A 207 14.51 -16.84 -12.09
C LEU A 207 13.98 -16.14 -13.33
N VAL A 208 13.95 -14.81 -13.31
CA VAL A 208 13.42 -13.98 -14.39
C VAL A 208 14.24 -14.17 -15.66
N LEU A 209 15.57 -14.13 -15.56
CA LEU A 209 16.47 -14.33 -16.70
C LEU A 209 16.25 -15.71 -17.34
N GLY A 210 16.10 -16.75 -16.51
CA GLY A 210 15.77 -18.09 -17.00
C GLY A 210 14.44 -18.15 -17.77
N GLN A 211 13.43 -17.41 -17.34
CA GLN A 211 12.14 -17.31 -18.04
C GLN A 211 12.22 -16.46 -19.31
N MET A 212 13.00 -15.37 -19.32
CA MET A 212 13.27 -14.60 -20.53
C MET A 212 13.90 -15.49 -21.61
N VAL A 213 14.89 -16.32 -21.24
CA VAL A 213 15.52 -17.27 -22.17
C VAL A 213 14.51 -18.28 -22.73
N ARG A 214 13.59 -18.80 -21.90
CA ARG A 214 12.55 -19.75 -22.34
C ARG A 214 11.51 -19.12 -23.26
N SER A 215 11.13 -17.87 -23.01
CA SER A 215 10.12 -17.14 -23.79
C SER A 215 10.68 -16.40 -25.01
N ALA A 216 12.01 -16.39 -25.21
CA ALA A 216 12.66 -15.71 -26.32
C ALA A 216 12.46 -16.43 -27.66
N THR A 217 11.57 -15.91 -28.51
CA THR A 217 11.26 -16.47 -29.82
C THR A 217 11.82 -15.67 -31.00
N THR A 218 11.99 -14.36 -30.86
CA THR A 218 12.38 -13.45 -31.96
C THR A 218 13.86 -13.04 -31.90
N PHE A 219 14.39 -12.53 -33.03
CA PHE A 219 15.74 -11.95 -33.06
C PHE A 219 15.93 -10.87 -31.99
N ASP A 220 14.94 -9.98 -31.82
CA ASP A 220 15.03 -8.89 -30.86
C ASP A 220 15.02 -9.35 -29.41
N HIS A 221 14.28 -10.41 -29.07
CA HIS A 221 14.33 -11.01 -27.74
C HIS A 221 15.75 -11.49 -27.40
N TRP A 222 16.38 -12.23 -28.32
CA TRP A 222 17.75 -12.71 -28.14
C TRP A 222 18.78 -11.58 -28.16
N ARG A 223 18.57 -10.54 -28.96
CA ARG A 223 19.41 -9.33 -28.93
C ARG A 223 19.35 -8.63 -27.58
N ARG A 224 18.17 -8.54 -26.97
CA ARG A 224 18.00 -7.97 -25.62
C ARG A 224 18.71 -8.82 -24.57
N LEU A 225 18.53 -10.15 -24.59
CA LEU A 225 19.25 -11.09 -23.72
C LEU A 225 20.77 -10.98 -23.86
N TYR A 226 21.28 -10.80 -25.09
CA TYR A 226 22.71 -10.56 -25.32
C TYR A 226 23.18 -9.25 -24.67
N GLY A 227 22.37 -8.19 -24.71
CA GLY A 227 22.67 -6.91 -24.10
C GLY A 227 22.75 -6.94 -22.57
N GLU A 228 21.97 -7.82 -21.93
CA GLU A 228 21.99 -8.01 -20.46
C GLU A 228 23.09 -8.98 -20.00
N ALA A 229 23.58 -9.84 -20.88
CA ALA A 229 24.57 -10.86 -20.53
C ALA A 229 25.97 -10.26 -20.32
N GLU A 230 26.70 -10.77 -19.33
CA GLU A 230 28.13 -10.46 -19.20
C GLU A 230 28.88 -10.98 -20.43
N LEU A 231 29.79 -10.17 -20.99
CA LEU A 231 30.60 -10.54 -22.14
C LEU A 231 31.42 -11.81 -21.85
N GLY A 232 31.30 -12.81 -22.72
CA GLY A 232 31.96 -14.12 -22.58
C GLY A 232 31.21 -15.10 -21.66
N SER A 233 30.05 -14.73 -21.12
CA SER A 233 29.20 -15.67 -20.39
C SER A 233 28.53 -16.70 -21.33
N PRO A 234 28.15 -17.88 -20.82
CA PRO A 234 27.38 -18.86 -21.58
C PRO A 234 26.06 -18.30 -22.15
N LEU A 235 25.46 -17.33 -21.45
CA LEU A 235 24.27 -16.64 -21.93
C LEU A 235 24.59 -15.74 -23.14
N ALA A 236 25.66 -14.95 -23.09
CA ALA A 236 26.07 -14.11 -24.21
C ALA A 236 26.34 -14.96 -25.48
N ASP A 237 27.02 -16.09 -25.32
CA ASP A 237 27.27 -17.01 -26.44
C ASP A 237 26.00 -17.67 -26.97
N THR A 238 25.10 -18.09 -26.07
CA THR A 238 23.83 -18.69 -26.46
C THR A 238 22.95 -17.67 -27.17
N ALA A 239 22.82 -16.47 -26.62
CA ALA A 239 22.05 -15.39 -27.23
C ALA A 239 22.60 -15.01 -28.61
N ARG A 240 23.92 -14.89 -28.76
CA ARG A 240 24.57 -14.63 -30.06
C ARG A 240 24.25 -15.71 -31.09
N ARG A 241 24.34 -16.99 -30.73
CA ARG A 241 24.00 -18.11 -31.63
C ARG A 241 22.53 -18.05 -32.05
N ARG A 242 21.62 -17.84 -31.09
CA ARG A 242 20.18 -17.73 -31.36
C ARG A 242 19.80 -16.51 -32.20
N MET A 243 20.51 -15.39 -32.03
CA MET A 243 20.41 -14.22 -32.92
C MET A 243 20.81 -14.59 -34.36
N ALA A 244 21.93 -15.30 -34.55
CA ALA A 244 22.38 -15.73 -35.88
C ALA A 244 21.36 -16.64 -36.58
N GLU A 245 20.80 -17.62 -35.87
CA GLU A 245 19.75 -18.52 -36.38
C GLU A 245 18.50 -17.79 -36.86
N ARG A 246 18.21 -16.60 -36.30
CA ARG A 246 16.98 -15.84 -36.54
C ARG A 246 17.20 -14.59 -37.37
N ALA A 247 18.43 -14.29 -37.78
CA ALA A 247 18.76 -13.12 -38.55
C ALA A 247 18.27 -13.29 -39.99
N GLN A 248 17.35 -12.43 -40.41
CA GLN A 248 16.75 -12.43 -41.75
C GLN A 248 17.19 -11.22 -42.59
N THR A 249 17.65 -10.14 -41.94
CA THR A 249 18.07 -8.92 -42.62
C THR A 249 19.56 -8.65 -42.46
N PHE A 250 20.13 -7.89 -43.38
CA PHE A 250 21.53 -7.44 -43.30
C PHE A 250 21.83 -6.75 -41.95
N ASN A 251 20.94 -5.88 -41.47
CA ASN A 251 21.11 -5.18 -40.20
C ASN A 251 21.14 -6.14 -38.99
N GLN A 252 20.35 -7.21 -39.03
CA GLN A 252 20.37 -8.25 -37.99
C GLN A 252 21.69 -9.04 -38.03
N TRP A 253 22.17 -9.42 -39.22
CA TRP A 253 23.48 -10.05 -39.40
C TRP A 253 24.63 -9.15 -38.95
N TRP A 254 24.55 -7.86 -39.22
CA TRP A 254 25.52 -6.88 -38.75
C TRP A 254 25.58 -6.83 -37.21
N ALA A 255 24.42 -6.87 -36.53
CA ALA A 255 24.38 -6.94 -35.07
C ALA A 255 24.99 -8.24 -34.52
N VAL A 256 24.80 -9.39 -35.18
CA VAL A 256 25.44 -10.67 -34.82
C VAL A 256 26.96 -10.58 -34.97
N TYR A 257 27.44 -9.97 -36.06
CA TYR A 257 28.87 -9.77 -36.29
C TYR A 257 29.50 -8.87 -35.22
N GLN A 258 28.85 -7.76 -34.87
CA GLN A 258 29.30 -6.89 -33.79
C GLN A 258 29.38 -7.63 -32.44
N ALA A 259 28.36 -8.44 -32.12
CA ALA A 259 28.35 -9.27 -30.92
C ALA A 259 29.53 -10.25 -30.90
N HIS A 260 29.86 -10.89 -32.02
CA HIS A 260 31.01 -11.79 -32.12
C HIS A 260 32.35 -11.06 -31.88
N ARG A 261 32.55 -9.90 -32.51
CA ARG A 261 33.78 -9.10 -32.33
C ARG A 261 34.00 -8.67 -30.89
N ARG A 262 32.93 -8.28 -30.18
CA ARG A 262 33.01 -7.88 -28.78
C ARG A 262 33.54 -9.01 -27.89
N ILE A 263 33.07 -10.23 -28.11
CA ILE A 263 33.54 -11.41 -27.34
C ILE A 263 35.02 -11.70 -27.67
N ALA A 264 35.39 -11.75 -28.96
CA ALA A 264 36.76 -12.03 -29.38
C ALA A 264 37.78 -10.98 -28.89
N GLY A 265 37.35 -9.72 -28.74
CA GLY A 265 38.17 -8.65 -28.17
C GLY A 265 38.47 -8.83 -26.68
N CYS A 266 37.52 -9.34 -25.88
CA CYS A 266 37.71 -9.56 -24.44
C CYS A 266 38.65 -10.73 -24.12
N SER A 267 38.70 -11.76 -24.97
CA SER A 267 39.56 -12.94 -24.77
C SER A 267 41.05 -12.61 -24.80
N ARG A 268 41.45 -11.47 -25.39
CA ARG A 268 42.85 -11.04 -25.46
C ARG A 268 43.34 -10.29 -24.20
N SER A 269 42.47 -9.97 -23.24
CA SER A 269 42.82 -9.07 -22.12
C SER A 269 42.68 -9.63 -20.70
N ARG A 270 42.15 -10.85 -20.48
CA ARG A 270 41.90 -11.40 -19.12
C ARG A 270 42.73 -12.65 -18.81
N GLY A 271 43.93 -12.46 -18.28
CA GLY A 271 44.70 -13.45 -17.50
C GLY A 271 44.52 -13.29 -15.98
N GLY A 272 43.43 -12.67 -15.52
CA GLY A 272 43.19 -12.30 -14.12
C GLY A 272 41.92 -12.90 -13.53
N ARG A 273 42.03 -13.38 -12.29
CA ARG A 273 41.08 -14.17 -11.49
C ARG A 273 39.66 -13.55 -11.41
N TRP A 274 38.65 -14.43 -11.45
CA TRP A 274 37.20 -14.17 -11.43
C TRP A 274 36.71 -13.46 -10.14
N ARG A 275 35.88 -12.43 -10.28
CA ARG A 275 34.94 -11.91 -9.26
C ARG A 275 33.62 -11.55 -9.93
N PRO A 276 32.47 -11.83 -9.32
CA PRO A 276 31.17 -11.43 -9.87
C PRO A 276 31.06 -9.91 -9.97
N ALA A 277 30.61 -9.44 -11.14
CA ALA A 277 30.42 -8.02 -11.41
C ALA A 277 29.16 -7.51 -10.70
N VAL A 278 29.31 -7.11 -9.44
CA VAL A 278 28.36 -6.23 -8.76
C VAL A 278 28.42 -4.90 -9.51
N ARG A 279 27.35 -4.51 -10.21
CA ARG A 279 27.26 -3.16 -10.79
C ARG A 279 27.39 -2.15 -9.65
N PRO A 280 28.36 -1.21 -9.67
CA PRO A 280 28.34 -0.11 -8.72
C PRO A 280 27.09 0.72 -9.02
N ASN A 281 26.13 0.71 -8.10
CA ASN A 281 24.99 1.61 -8.16
C ASN A 281 25.53 3.05 -8.11
N GLY A 282 25.25 3.82 -9.17
CA GLY A 282 25.40 5.26 -9.16
C GLY A 282 24.36 5.89 -8.24
N SER A 283 24.58 5.82 -6.93
CA SER A 283 23.94 6.70 -5.97
C SER A 283 24.71 8.03 -5.94
N GLY A 284 24.41 8.91 -6.89
CA GLY A 284 24.71 10.33 -6.78
C GLY A 284 23.81 10.94 -5.71
N GLY A 285 24.18 10.77 -4.44
CA GLY A 285 23.62 11.54 -3.34
C GLY A 285 24.24 12.93 -3.37
N GLN A 286 23.50 13.90 -3.92
CA GLN A 286 23.76 15.32 -3.69
C GLN A 286 23.56 15.60 -2.19
N SER A 287 24.64 15.85 -1.48
CA SER A 287 24.63 16.53 -0.18
C SER A 287 24.44 18.03 -0.46
N GLY A 288 23.19 18.47 -0.52
CA GLY A 288 22.80 19.88 -0.57
C GLY A 288 22.17 20.32 0.75
N GLU A 289 22.96 21.04 1.54
CA GLU A 289 22.64 22.08 2.55
C GLU A 289 21.32 22.02 3.38
N ARG A 290 21.43 21.99 4.71
CA ARG A 290 21.32 23.15 5.63
C ARG A 290 21.19 22.69 7.08
#